data_AF-A0A2B9D4G4-F1
#
_entry.id   AF-A0A2B9D4G4-F1
#
_cell.length_a   1.000
_cell.length_b   1.000
_cell.length_c   1.000
_cell.angle_alpha   90.00
_cell.angle_beta   90.00
_cell.angle_gamma   90.00
#
_symmetry.space_group_name_H-M   'P 1'
#
loop_
_entity.id
_entity.type
_entity.pdbx_description
1 polymer ?
#
loop_
_entity_poly.entity_id
_entity_poly.type
_entity_poly.pdbx_seq_one_letter_code
_entity_poly.pdbx_strand_id
1 'polypeptide(L)'
;MLLYGYIQNHLGGNHLDFERIPVVLKRYGFKEKMKVCQEHSKDLMSINGLIPISEWPGKASPWDLETFALFSVITIGEYSDRRFDDVKERKQFAKIINAIKDYLPPKLEISQDNNRFLDYFMIVTGLNQIQIQEDIGIKIYRHSYLFNFENENVNMKQKFIEKFGCSYEEFKKFGFIIHSLFSREINKSLKTDIYDYVIRKYRDVIQHLLIERADYVALQEKIIHDITQYIYGFKYFVTTQPP
;
A
#
# COMPACT_ATOMS: atom_id res chain seq x y z
N MET A 1 11.24 12.77 27.40
CA MET A 1 9.97 12.13 27.82
C MET A 1 8.85 13.12 28.18
N LEU A 2 9.10 14.26 28.83
CA LEU A 2 8.03 15.19 29.23
C LEU A 2 7.45 16.08 28.11
N LEU A 3 8.21 16.38 27.04
CA LEU A 3 7.73 17.29 25.98
C LEU A 3 6.72 16.64 25.02
N TYR A 4 6.85 15.34 24.75
CA TYR A 4 6.02 14.62 23.78
C TYR A 4 4.60 14.38 24.31
N GLY A 5 4.48 13.92 25.56
CA GLY A 5 3.19 13.82 26.25
C GLY A 5 2.54 15.17 26.58
N TYR A 6 3.31 16.25 26.65
CA TYR A 6 2.78 17.60 26.86
C TYR A 6 2.13 18.16 25.58
N ILE A 7 2.74 17.92 24.41
CA ILE A 7 2.21 18.32 23.09
C ILE A 7 0.90 17.56 22.79
N GLN A 8 0.84 16.27 23.12
CA GLN A 8 -0.34 15.43 22.89
C GLN A 8 -1.55 15.86 23.74
N ASN A 9 -1.31 16.38 24.95
CA ASN A 9 -2.37 16.78 25.88
C ASN A 9 -2.81 18.25 25.78
N HIS A 10 -1.97 19.16 25.24
CA HIS A 10 -2.23 20.62 25.28
C HIS A 10 -2.70 21.23 23.96
N LEU A 11 -2.68 20.49 22.85
CA LEU A 11 -3.28 20.92 21.57
C LEU A 11 -4.61 20.20 21.37
N GLY A 12 -5.66 20.70 22.02
CA GLY A 12 -7.04 20.18 21.99
C GLY A 12 -7.70 20.21 20.60
N GLY A 13 -7.23 19.37 19.68
CA GLY A 13 -7.97 18.89 18.53
C GLY A 13 -8.44 17.46 18.82
N ASN A 14 -9.65 17.10 18.40
CA ASN A 14 -10.14 15.71 18.41
C ASN A 14 -9.17 14.80 17.64
N HIS A 15 -8.13 14.29 18.32
CA HIS A 15 -7.16 13.35 17.79
C HIS A 15 -7.81 11.96 17.76
N LEU A 16 -7.56 11.21 16.69
CA LEU A 16 -8.05 9.85 16.54
C LEU A 16 -6.94 8.92 16.97
N ASP A 17 -7.21 8.06 17.94
CA ASP A 17 -6.23 7.04 18.34
C ASP A 17 -6.04 6.00 17.22
N PHE A 18 -4.81 5.55 17.04
CA PHE A 18 -4.42 4.61 15.99
C PHE A 18 -5.24 3.30 16.06
N GLU A 19 -5.43 2.76 17.25
CA GLU A 19 -6.17 1.53 17.53
C GLU A 19 -7.66 1.66 17.21
N ARG A 20 -8.18 2.90 17.14
CA ARG A 20 -9.58 3.18 16.81
C ARG A 20 -9.84 3.30 15.32
N ILE A 21 -8.79 3.32 14.48
CA ILE A 21 -8.93 3.44 13.03
C ILE A 21 -9.88 2.37 12.45
N PRO A 22 -9.75 1.06 12.76
CA PRO A 22 -10.67 0.04 12.24
C PRO A 22 -12.13 0.31 12.61
N VAL A 23 -12.39 0.77 13.85
CA VAL A 23 -13.75 1.08 14.32
C VAL A 23 -14.36 2.22 13.51
N VAL A 24 -13.58 3.26 13.21
CA VAL A 24 -14.01 4.36 12.35
C VAL A 24 -14.26 3.88 10.92
N LEU A 25 -13.38 3.02 10.40
CA LEU A 25 -13.48 2.50 9.03
C LEU A 25 -14.71 1.62 8.79
N LYS A 26 -15.35 1.05 9.82
CA LYS A 26 -16.64 0.32 9.68
C LYS A 26 -17.78 1.21 9.16
N ARG A 27 -17.62 2.53 9.17
CA ARG A 27 -18.62 3.48 8.67
C ARG A 27 -18.62 3.65 7.14
N TYR A 28 -17.64 3.07 6.45
CA TYR A 28 -17.43 3.22 5.01
C TYR A 28 -17.34 1.84 4.38
N GLY A 29 -18.04 1.65 3.26
CA GLY A 29 -17.94 0.42 2.47
C GLY A 29 -16.52 0.16 1.97
N PHE A 30 -16.18 -1.12 1.78
CA PHE A 30 -14.83 -1.53 1.35
C PHE A 30 -14.38 -0.86 0.03
N LYS A 31 -15.27 -0.80 -0.96
CA LYS A 31 -15.02 -0.16 -2.25
C LYS A 31 -14.58 1.30 -2.10
N GLU A 32 -15.26 2.02 -1.21
CA GLU A 32 -15.02 3.44 -0.99
C GLU A 32 -13.68 3.69 -0.28
N LYS A 33 -13.33 2.83 0.70
CA LYS A 33 -12.00 2.84 1.33
C LYS A 33 -10.89 2.62 0.29
N MET A 34 -11.03 1.62 -0.59
CA MET A 34 -10.04 1.36 -1.64
C MET A 34 -9.97 2.49 -2.66
N LYS A 35 -11.11 3.09 -3.01
CA LYS A 35 -11.19 4.21 -3.95
C LYS A 35 -10.41 5.44 -3.44
N VAL A 36 -10.67 5.89 -2.21
CA VAL A 36 -9.96 7.06 -1.66
C VAL A 36 -8.46 6.78 -1.54
N CYS A 37 -8.07 5.55 -1.18
CA CYS A 37 -6.67 5.15 -1.13
C CYS A 37 -6.01 5.23 -2.52
N GLN A 38 -6.69 4.75 -3.56
CA GLN A 38 -6.20 4.81 -4.94
C GLN A 38 -6.09 6.26 -5.44
N GLU A 39 -7.06 7.12 -5.13
CA GLU A 39 -7.04 8.54 -5.50
C GLU A 39 -5.82 9.25 -4.90
N HIS A 40 -5.55 9.07 -3.62
CA HIS A 40 -4.36 9.64 -2.98
C HIS A 40 -3.05 8.98 -3.43
N SER A 41 -3.07 7.70 -3.82
CA SER A 41 -1.88 7.04 -4.39
C SER A 41 -1.49 7.66 -5.74
N LYS A 42 -2.47 7.94 -6.61
CA LYS A 42 -2.25 8.59 -7.92
C LYS A 42 -1.53 9.93 -7.78
N ASP A 43 -1.82 10.67 -6.71
CA ASP A 43 -1.22 11.97 -6.43
C ASP A 43 0.29 11.92 -6.13
N LEU A 44 0.82 10.72 -5.81
CA LEU A 44 2.23 10.47 -5.53
C LEU A 44 2.97 9.82 -6.71
N MET A 45 2.25 9.31 -7.69
CA MET A 45 2.82 8.56 -8.80
C MET A 45 3.22 9.47 -9.96
N SER A 46 4.44 9.30 -10.44
CA SER A 46 4.96 9.86 -11.69
C SER A 46 5.39 8.72 -12.60
N ILE A 47 5.50 8.94 -13.91
CA ILE A 47 5.91 7.90 -14.86
C ILE A 47 7.27 7.25 -14.53
N ASN A 48 8.12 7.95 -13.77
CA ASN A 48 9.44 7.47 -13.35
C ASN A 48 9.45 6.86 -11.93
N GLY A 49 8.30 6.66 -11.30
CA GLY A 49 8.21 6.20 -9.90
C GLY A 49 7.37 7.13 -9.04
N LEU A 50 7.97 7.71 -8.00
CA LEU A 50 7.30 8.67 -7.11
C LEU A 50 7.63 10.12 -7.49
N ILE A 51 6.72 11.04 -7.13
CA ILE A 51 6.98 12.48 -7.24
C ILE A 51 8.14 12.91 -6.31
N PRO A 52 8.84 14.03 -6.61
CA PRO A 52 9.88 14.58 -5.75
C PRO A 52 9.41 14.80 -4.30
N ILE A 53 10.28 14.49 -3.33
CA ILE A 53 9.99 14.63 -1.89
C ILE A 53 9.54 16.06 -1.51
N SER A 54 10.03 17.07 -2.21
CA SER A 54 9.61 18.47 -2.03
C SER A 54 8.11 18.70 -2.26
N GLU A 55 7.44 17.83 -3.01
CA GLU A 55 6.00 17.89 -3.30
C GLU A 55 5.14 17.03 -2.36
N TRP A 56 5.75 16.34 -1.39
CA TRP A 56 5.04 15.49 -0.42
C TRP A 56 4.33 16.24 0.72
N PRO A 57 4.72 17.47 1.14
CA PRO A 57 4.02 18.18 2.20
C PRO A 57 2.51 18.26 1.96
N GLY A 58 1.71 17.86 2.97
CA GLY A 58 0.25 17.83 2.89
C GLY A 58 -0.37 16.59 2.24
N LYS A 59 0.44 15.68 1.67
CA LYS A 59 -0.03 14.40 1.11
C LYS A 59 0.12 13.26 2.12
N ALA A 60 -0.69 12.21 1.96
CA ALA A 60 -0.40 10.92 2.58
C ALA A 60 0.82 10.32 1.87
N SER A 61 1.78 9.76 2.60
CA SER A 61 2.90 9.06 1.98
C SER A 61 2.48 7.65 1.52
N PRO A 62 3.32 6.94 0.74
CA PRO A 62 3.01 5.56 0.34
C PRO A 62 2.77 4.65 1.55
N TRP A 63 3.61 4.73 2.59
CA TRP A 63 3.47 3.89 3.78
C TRP A 63 2.22 4.21 4.61
N ASP A 64 1.77 5.47 4.63
CA ASP A 64 0.51 5.84 5.27
C ASP A 64 -0.69 5.21 4.55
N LEU A 65 -0.68 5.28 3.20
CA LEU A 65 -1.72 4.73 2.35
C LEU A 65 -1.76 3.20 2.41
N GLU A 66 -0.60 2.56 2.43
CA GLU A 66 -0.49 1.12 2.68
C GLU A 66 -1.11 0.73 4.02
N THR A 67 -0.74 1.42 5.10
CA THR A 67 -1.29 1.12 6.43
C THR A 67 -2.81 1.33 6.46
N PHE A 68 -3.30 2.40 5.83
CA PHE A 68 -4.72 2.64 5.64
C PHE A 68 -5.41 1.52 4.83
N ALA A 69 -4.81 1.07 3.74
CA ALA A 69 -5.34 -0.02 2.91
C ALA A 69 -5.42 -1.33 3.71
N LEU A 70 -4.38 -1.63 4.48
CA LEU A 70 -4.32 -2.79 5.35
C LEU A 70 -5.41 -2.75 6.42
N PHE A 71 -5.59 -1.61 7.09
CA PHE A 71 -6.71 -1.42 8.00
C PHE A 71 -8.05 -1.60 7.33
N SER A 72 -8.18 -1.08 6.12
CA SER A 72 -9.42 -1.20 5.34
C SER A 72 -9.74 -2.65 5.00
N VAL A 73 -8.74 -3.47 4.71
CA VAL A 73 -8.86 -4.90 4.42
C VAL A 73 -9.24 -5.71 5.66
N ILE A 74 -8.61 -5.48 6.83
CA ILE A 74 -8.95 -6.24 8.05
C ILE A 74 -10.25 -5.80 8.71
N THR A 75 -10.75 -4.60 8.40
CA THR A 75 -11.98 -4.06 8.99
C THR A 75 -13.22 -4.70 8.40
N ILE A 76 -13.71 -5.79 8.99
CA ILE A 76 -14.93 -6.49 8.56
C ILE A 76 -16.16 -5.96 9.33
N GLY A 77 -17.34 -6.05 8.69
CA GLY A 77 -18.61 -5.66 9.31
C GLY A 77 -18.90 -4.17 9.13
N GLU A 78 -18.63 -3.66 7.93
CA GLU A 78 -19.05 -2.34 7.50
C GLU A 78 -20.59 -2.20 7.63
N TYR A 79 -21.06 -1.11 8.22
CA TYR A 79 -22.48 -0.92 8.56
C TYR A 79 -23.10 0.36 7.97
N SER A 80 -22.33 1.12 7.20
CA SER A 80 -22.74 2.42 6.67
C SER A 80 -22.06 2.69 5.33
N ASP A 81 -22.76 3.43 4.46
CA ASP A 81 -22.35 3.73 3.09
C ASP A 81 -21.81 5.17 2.94
N ARG A 82 -21.11 5.67 3.98
CA ARG A 82 -20.48 6.99 3.89
C ARG A 82 -19.40 6.99 2.83
N ARG A 83 -19.18 8.18 2.26
CA ARG A 83 -18.24 8.40 1.18
C ARG A 83 -17.25 9.49 1.54
N PHE A 84 -16.01 9.34 1.08
CA PHE A 84 -14.92 10.27 1.37
C PHE A 84 -14.93 11.50 0.45
N ASP A 85 -15.91 11.64 -0.44
CA ASP A 85 -16.12 12.84 -1.27
C ASP A 85 -16.79 14.00 -0.49
N ASP A 86 -17.55 13.68 0.56
CA ASP A 86 -18.15 14.67 1.45
C ASP A 86 -17.08 15.51 2.18
N VAL A 87 -17.30 16.82 2.31
CA VAL A 87 -16.35 17.75 2.97
C VAL A 87 -15.99 17.30 4.39
N LYS A 88 -16.98 16.81 5.14
CA LYS A 88 -16.78 16.31 6.51
C LYS A 88 -15.96 15.02 6.52
N GLU A 89 -16.20 14.14 5.57
CA GLU A 89 -15.56 12.82 5.50
C GLU A 89 -14.13 12.92 4.94
N ARG A 90 -13.84 13.89 4.06
CA ARG A 90 -12.45 14.26 3.71
C ARG A 90 -11.62 14.65 4.93
N LYS A 91 -12.21 15.41 5.87
CA LYS A 91 -11.54 15.71 7.14
C LYS A 91 -11.34 14.46 7.99
N GLN A 92 -12.24 13.48 7.91
CA GLN A 92 -12.10 12.22 8.62
C GLN A 92 -10.97 11.36 8.03
N PHE A 93 -10.82 11.33 6.69
CA PHE A 93 -9.67 10.70 6.04
C PHE A 93 -8.36 11.34 6.52
N ALA A 94 -8.26 12.68 6.50
CA ALA A 94 -7.07 13.39 6.97
C ALA A 94 -6.74 13.05 8.44
N LYS A 95 -7.76 12.92 9.31
CA LYS A 95 -7.57 12.49 10.70
C LYS A 95 -7.01 11.08 10.80
N ILE A 96 -7.49 10.14 9.98
CA ILE A 96 -6.99 8.77 9.96
C ILE A 96 -5.53 8.75 9.50
N ILE A 97 -5.20 9.47 8.43
CA ILE A 97 -3.82 9.56 7.94
C ILE A 97 -2.90 10.18 8.97
N ASN A 98 -3.32 11.26 9.64
CA ASN A 98 -2.50 11.86 10.70
C ASN A 98 -2.33 10.91 11.89
N ALA A 99 -3.37 10.17 12.29
CA ALA A 99 -3.25 9.15 13.33
C ALA A 99 -2.24 8.05 12.96
N ILE A 100 -2.14 7.69 11.67
CA ILE A 100 -1.12 6.74 11.18
C ILE A 100 0.28 7.37 11.24
N LYS A 101 0.43 8.62 10.77
CA LYS A 101 1.71 9.35 10.75
C LYS A 101 2.28 9.62 12.14
N ASP A 102 1.41 9.99 13.07
CA ASP A 102 1.78 10.40 14.42
C ASP A 102 2.00 9.19 15.35
N TYR A 103 1.62 7.98 14.91
CA TYR A 103 1.79 6.79 15.72
C TYR A 103 3.26 6.36 15.78
N LEU A 104 3.81 6.33 16.99
CA LEU A 104 5.12 5.77 17.30
C LEU A 104 4.95 4.34 17.81
N PRO A 105 5.42 3.31 17.08
CA PRO A 105 5.36 1.93 17.56
C PRO A 105 6.08 1.76 18.92
N PRO A 106 5.47 1.08 19.90
CA PRO A 106 6.09 0.86 21.22
C PRO A 106 7.47 0.20 21.15
N LYS A 107 7.69 -0.69 20.17
CA LYS A 107 8.99 -1.31 19.94
C LYS A 107 10.08 -0.30 19.57
N LEU A 108 9.74 0.74 18.81
CA LEU A 108 10.67 1.81 18.46
C LEU A 108 10.90 2.75 19.65
N GLU A 109 9.89 3.04 20.45
CA GLU A 109 10.01 3.82 21.68
C GLU A 109 10.94 3.14 22.70
N ILE A 110 10.70 1.87 23.02
CA ILE A 110 11.54 1.06 23.93
C ILE A 110 12.97 0.91 23.39
N SER A 111 13.14 0.94 22.06
CA SER A 111 14.45 0.78 21.44
C SER A 111 15.36 2.02 21.51
N GLN A 112 14.80 3.20 21.80
CA GLN A 112 15.60 4.39 22.07
C GLN A 112 16.38 4.23 23.36
N ASP A 113 15.78 3.60 24.38
CA ASP A 113 16.40 3.38 25.68
C ASP A 113 17.47 2.26 25.67
N ASN A 114 17.46 1.38 24.66
CA ASN A 114 18.37 0.24 24.56
C ASN A 114 19.37 0.29 23.40
N ASN A 115 19.53 1.44 22.74
CA ASN A 115 20.40 1.66 21.58
C ASN A 115 20.14 0.75 20.36
N ARG A 116 19.03 0.00 20.31
CA ARG A 116 18.66 -0.84 19.15
C ARG A 116 17.70 -0.14 18.18
N PHE A 117 17.51 1.16 18.34
CA PHE A 117 16.63 1.94 17.49
C PHE A 117 16.98 1.80 16.01
N LEU A 118 18.26 1.91 15.64
CA LEU A 118 18.69 1.79 14.24
C LEU A 118 18.41 0.40 13.67
N ASP A 119 18.61 -0.67 14.44
CA ASP A 119 18.34 -2.04 13.98
C ASP A 119 16.85 -2.24 13.69
N TYR A 120 15.99 -1.84 14.62
CA TYR A 120 14.56 -1.95 14.42
C TYR A 120 14.05 -1.01 13.34
N PHE A 121 14.53 0.23 13.30
CA PHE A 121 14.20 1.20 12.26
C PHE A 121 14.59 0.67 10.87
N MET A 122 15.78 0.08 10.71
CA MET A 122 16.22 -0.53 9.45
C MET A 122 15.42 -1.77 9.08
N ILE A 123 14.97 -2.58 10.04
CA ILE A 123 14.04 -3.68 9.78
C ILE A 123 12.69 -3.12 9.30
N VAL A 124 12.13 -2.14 10.01
CA VAL A 124 10.85 -1.50 9.65
C VAL A 124 10.91 -0.86 8.27
N THR A 125 11.92 -0.05 8.00
CA THR A 125 12.05 0.73 6.77
C THR A 125 12.63 -0.07 5.61
N GLY A 126 13.53 -1.00 5.89
CA GLY A 126 14.11 -1.92 4.91
C GLY A 126 13.08 -2.93 4.38
N LEU A 127 12.12 -3.34 5.21
CA LEU A 127 10.98 -4.17 4.79
C LEU A 127 9.91 -3.35 4.04
N ASN A 128 9.77 -2.05 4.34
CA ASN A 128 8.82 -1.13 3.70
C ASN A 128 9.40 -0.37 2.49
N GLN A 129 10.41 -0.94 1.82
CA GLN A 129 11.01 -0.49 0.55
C GLN A 129 11.82 0.82 0.67
N ILE A 130 13.16 0.66 0.63
CA ILE A 130 14.13 1.77 0.53
C ILE A 130 13.77 2.64 -0.70
N GLN A 131 13.63 3.96 -0.52
CA GLN A 131 13.27 4.92 -1.60
C GLN A 131 14.13 4.82 -2.87
N ILE A 132 15.41 4.41 -2.78
CA ILE A 132 16.28 4.15 -3.94
C ILE A 132 15.75 3.01 -4.83
N GLN A 133 14.88 2.15 -4.29
CA GLN A 133 14.20 1.08 -5.02
C GLN A 133 12.89 1.55 -5.66
N GLU A 134 12.49 2.81 -5.55
CA GLU A 134 11.24 3.36 -6.12
C GLU A 134 11.33 3.70 -7.61
N ASP A 135 12.53 3.67 -8.22
CA ASP A 135 12.67 3.77 -9.66
C ASP A 135 11.94 2.59 -10.33
N ILE A 136 11.00 2.91 -11.21
CA ILE A 136 10.14 1.91 -11.85
C ILE A 136 10.94 0.95 -12.73
N GLY A 137 12.02 1.42 -13.36
CA GLY A 137 12.93 0.58 -14.13
C GLY A 137 13.60 -0.46 -13.23
N ILE A 138 14.19 -0.02 -12.12
CA ILE A 138 14.81 -0.92 -11.14
C ILE A 138 13.78 -1.93 -10.60
N LYS A 139 12.56 -1.50 -10.23
CA LYS A 139 11.50 -2.41 -9.73
C LYS A 139 11.16 -3.50 -10.75
N ILE A 140 10.97 -3.12 -12.01
CA ILE A 140 10.57 -4.04 -13.08
C ILE A 140 11.71 -4.98 -13.48
N TYR A 141 12.97 -4.53 -13.43
CA TYR A 141 14.11 -5.35 -13.83
C TYR A 141 14.71 -6.20 -12.70
N ARG A 142 14.43 -5.89 -11.43
CA ARG A 142 15.03 -6.56 -10.26
C ARG A 142 14.95 -8.08 -10.31
N HIS A 143 13.80 -8.62 -10.75
CA HIS A 143 13.60 -10.06 -10.84
C HIS A 143 13.70 -10.61 -12.28
N SER A 144 14.06 -9.75 -13.24
CA SER A 144 14.19 -10.15 -14.65
C SER A 144 15.30 -11.16 -14.87
N TYR A 145 16.41 -11.06 -14.14
CA TYR A 145 17.44 -12.09 -14.19
C TYR A 145 16.92 -13.43 -13.67
N LEU A 146 16.34 -13.44 -12.45
CA LEU A 146 15.88 -14.66 -11.79
C LEU A 146 14.82 -15.41 -12.62
N PHE A 147 13.78 -14.71 -13.09
CA PHE A 147 12.66 -15.34 -13.78
C PHE A 147 12.92 -15.58 -15.27
N ASN A 148 14.00 -15.03 -15.83
CA ASN A 148 14.45 -15.38 -17.18
C ASN A 148 15.74 -16.21 -17.19
N PHE A 149 16.20 -16.70 -16.04
CA PHE A 149 17.42 -17.50 -15.96
C PHE A 149 17.24 -18.84 -16.66
N GLU A 150 18.26 -19.25 -17.41
CA GLU A 150 18.26 -20.50 -18.16
C GLU A 150 19.68 -21.05 -18.24
N ASN A 151 19.85 -22.31 -17.86
CA ASN A 151 21.07 -23.08 -18.05
C ASN A 151 20.72 -24.56 -18.28
N GLU A 152 21.74 -25.42 -18.36
CA GLU A 152 21.58 -26.86 -18.62
C GLU A 152 20.72 -27.60 -17.57
N ASN A 153 20.63 -27.08 -16.34
CA ASN A 153 19.94 -27.72 -15.21
C ASN A 153 18.60 -27.07 -14.86
N VAL A 154 18.43 -25.79 -15.18
CA VAL A 154 17.32 -24.96 -14.71
C VAL A 154 16.85 -24.05 -15.83
N ASN A 155 15.57 -24.14 -16.16
CA ASN A 155 14.88 -23.20 -17.04
C ASN A 155 13.80 -22.46 -16.24
N MET A 156 14.14 -21.28 -15.70
CA MET A 156 13.21 -20.49 -14.89
C MET A 156 12.08 -19.89 -15.72
N LYS A 157 12.32 -19.59 -17.01
CA LYS A 157 11.26 -19.11 -17.91
C LYS A 157 10.15 -20.16 -18.02
N GLN A 158 10.55 -21.41 -18.31
CA GLN A 158 9.63 -22.53 -18.43
C GLN A 158 8.91 -22.79 -17.10
N LYS A 159 9.64 -22.80 -15.98
CA LYS A 159 9.04 -22.96 -14.64
C LYS A 159 8.04 -21.86 -14.29
N PHE A 160 8.31 -20.63 -14.71
CA PHE A 160 7.41 -19.51 -14.50
C PHE A 160 6.12 -19.69 -15.32
N ILE A 161 6.24 -20.03 -16.62
CA ILE A 161 5.09 -20.28 -17.49
C ILE A 161 4.26 -21.47 -16.99
N GLU A 162 4.91 -22.57 -16.58
CA GLU A 162 4.22 -23.73 -15.98
C GLU A 162 3.40 -23.35 -14.74
N LYS A 163 3.87 -22.37 -13.96
CA LYS A 163 3.21 -21.93 -12.73
C LYS A 163 2.11 -20.89 -12.96
N PHE A 164 2.33 -19.94 -13.87
CA PHE A 164 1.47 -18.75 -14.03
C PHE A 164 0.80 -18.67 -15.40
N GLY A 165 0.94 -19.69 -16.26
CA GLY A 165 0.31 -19.74 -17.59
C GLY A 165 0.77 -18.67 -18.59
N CYS A 166 1.63 -17.73 -18.18
CA CYS A 166 2.14 -16.64 -18.99
C CYS A 166 3.60 -16.32 -18.62
N SER A 167 4.27 -15.53 -19.46
CA SER A 167 5.68 -15.18 -19.29
C SER A 167 5.88 -14.06 -18.26
N TYR A 168 7.06 -14.03 -17.63
CA TYR A 168 7.41 -12.91 -16.75
C TYR A 168 7.48 -11.57 -17.50
N GLU A 169 7.75 -11.59 -18.81
CA GLU A 169 7.72 -10.40 -19.65
C GLU A 169 6.32 -9.78 -19.74
N GLU A 170 5.26 -10.60 -19.74
CA GLU A 170 3.87 -10.11 -19.70
C GLU A 170 3.53 -9.47 -18.35
N PHE A 171 4.01 -10.02 -17.23
CA PHE A 171 3.91 -9.38 -15.91
C PHE A 171 4.60 -8.02 -15.89
N LYS A 172 5.82 -7.92 -16.44
CA LYS A 172 6.56 -6.64 -16.51
C LYS A 172 5.82 -5.60 -17.36
N LYS A 173 5.35 -5.98 -18.55
CA LYS A 173 4.58 -5.10 -19.44
C LYS A 173 3.30 -4.62 -18.76
N PHE A 174 2.55 -5.53 -18.14
CA PHE A 174 1.34 -5.18 -17.40
C PHE A 174 1.64 -4.21 -16.25
N GLY A 175 2.66 -4.50 -15.42
CA GLY A 175 3.08 -3.64 -14.32
C GLY A 175 3.46 -2.23 -14.78
N PHE A 176 4.22 -2.10 -15.87
CA PHE A 176 4.58 -0.80 -16.44
C PHE A 176 3.36 -0.03 -16.97
N ILE A 177 2.43 -0.72 -17.66
CA ILE A 177 1.20 -0.12 -18.17
C ILE A 177 0.36 0.40 -17.01
N ILE A 178 0.12 -0.41 -15.99
CA ILE A 178 -0.64 0.00 -14.80
C ILE A 178 0.03 1.20 -14.14
N HIS A 179 1.34 1.15 -13.87
CA HIS A 179 2.07 2.28 -13.30
C HIS A 179 1.88 3.57 -14.10
N SER A 180 2.04 3.48 -15.43
CA SER A 180 1.85 4.60 -16.34
C SER A 180 0.41 5.14 -16.31
N LEU A 181 -0.60 4.26 -16.31
CA LEU A 181 -2.00 4.68 -16.28
C LEU A 181 -2.35 5.43 -14.97
N PHE A 182 -1.74 5.05 -13.86
CA PHE A 182 -1.97 5.68 -12.56
C PHE A 182 -1.09 6.92 -12.31
N SER A 183 -0.08 7.16 -13.15
CA SER A 183 0.82 8.32 -13.04
C SER A 183 0.10 9.64 -13.30
N ARG A 184 0.50 10.70 -12.59
CA ARG A 184 -0.11 12.04 -12.71
C ARG A 184 -0.06 12.65 -14.11
N GLU A 185 0.94 12.26 -14.90
CA GLU A 185 1.16 12.75 -16.26
C GLU A 185 0.10 12.20 -17.23
N ILE A 186 -0.41 11.00 -16.99
CA ILE A 186 -1.33 10.30 -17.90
C ILE A 186 -2.75 10.24 -17.34
N ASN A 187 -2.90 10.05 -16.02
CA ASN A 187 -4.17 9.69 -15.41
C ASN A 187 -5.32 10.69 -15.65
N LYS A 188 -5.00 11.98 -15.84
CA LYS A 188 -5.99 13.05 -16.12
C LYS A 188 -6.64 12.94 -17.49
N SER A 189 -5.99 12.23 -18.41
CA SER A 189 -6.40 12.11 -19.82
C SER A 189 -7.04 10.76 -20.16
N LEU A 190 -7.17 9.85 -19.18
CA LEU A 190 -7.65 8.50 -19.41
C LEU A 190 -9.17 8.40 -19.38
N LYS A 191 -9.71 7.61 -20.31
CA LYS A 191 -11.12 7.19 -20.36
C LYS A 191 -11.29 5.81 -19.76
N THR A 192 -12.46 5.51 -19.21
CA THR A 192 -12.81 4.20 -18.64
C THR A 192 -12.53 3.04 -19.59
N ASP A 193 -12.82 3.21 -20.89
CA ASP A 193 -12.61 2.18 -21.92
C ASP A 193 -11.15 1.71 -22.01
N ILE A 194 -10.17 2.56 -21.67
CA ILE A 194 -8.75 2.20 -21.67
C ILE A 194 -8.44 1.22 -20.54
N TYR A 195 -9.01 1.46 -19.34
CA TYR A 195 -8.88 0.52 -18.23
C TYR A 195 -9.51 -0.83 -18.57
N ASP A 196 -10.71 -0.82 -19.15
CA ASP A 196 -11.42 -2.04 -19.55
C ASP A 196 -10.65 -2.81 -20.64
N TYR A 197 -10.01 -2.10 -21.56
CA TYR A 197 -9.15 -2.72 -22.56
C TYR A 197 -7.93 -3.40 -21.93
N VAL A 198 -7.24 -2.72 -21.02
CA VAL A 198 -6.05 -3.27 -20.34
C VAL A 198 -6.41 -4.47 -19.48
N ILE A 199 -7.51 -4.41 -18.73
CA ILE A 199 -8.00 -5.53 -17.91
C ILE A 199 -8.34 -6.74 -18.80
N ARG A 200 -9.02 -6.52 -19.93
CA ARG A 200 -9.35 -7.60 -20.87
C ARG A 200 -8.10 -8.19 -21.52
N LYS A 201 -7.15 -7.36 -21.94
CA LYS A 201 -5.93 -7.78 -22.63
C LYS A 201 -4.99 -8.59 -21.74
N TYR A 202 -4.87 -8.22 -20.47
CA TYR A 202 -3.95 -8.86 -19.51
C TYR A 202 -4.68 -9.74 -18.49
N ARG A 203 -5.85 -10.28 -18.85
CA ARG A 203 -6.66 -11.11 -17.95
C ARG A 203 -5.87 -12.27 -17.36
N ASP A 204 -5.05 -12.94 -18.17
CA ASP A 204 -4.27 -14.10 -17.76
C ASP A 204 -3.15 -13.74 -16.76
N VAL A 205 -2.63 -12.50 -16.81
CA VAL A 205 -1.71 -11.98 -15.80
C VAL A 205 -2.46 -11.57 -14.54
N ILE A 206 -3.58 -10.85 -14.71
CA ILE A 206 -4.36 -10.29 -13.61
C ILE A 206 -4.85 -11.38 -12.68
N GLN A 207 -5.36 -12.51 -13.18
CA GLN A 207 -5.87 -13.60 -12.33
C GLN A 207 -4.85 -14.10 -11.29
N HIS A 208 -3.54 -14.01 -11.58
CA HIS A 208 -2.46 -14.39 -10.66
C HIS A 208 -2.05 -13.26 -9.69
N LEU A 209 -2.56 -12.06 -9.92
CA LEU A 209 -2.43 -10.86 -9.10
C LEU A 209 -3.77 -10.52 -8.41
N LEU A 210 -4.62 -11.52 -8.19
CA LEU A 210 -5.86 -11.37 -7.43
C LEU A 210 -5.78 -12.28 -6.20
N ILE A 211 -6.36 -11.79 -5.11
CA ILE A 211 -6.54 -12.55 -3.88
C ILE A 211 -7.85 -12.13 -3.23
N GLU A 212 -8.60 -13.09 -2.72
CA GLU A 212 -9.81 -12.80 -1.98
C GLU A 212 -9.49 -12.14 -0.64
N ARG A 213 -10.36 -11.22 -0.22
CA ARG A 213 -10.14 -10.45 1.01
C ARG A 213 -9.99 -11.36 2.23
N ALA A 214 -10.78 -12.43 2.33
CA ALA A 214 -10.71 -13.38 3.43
C ALA A 214 -9.37 -14.15 3.44
N ASP A 215 -8.92 -14.62 2.27
CA ASP A 215 -7.65 -15.32 2.13
C ASP A 215 -6.47 -14.42 2.48
N TYR A 216 -6.54 -13.15 2.06
CA TYR A 216 -5.56 -12.14 2.42
C TYR A 216 -5.48 -11.96 3.94
N VAL A 217 -6.62 -11.79 4.62
CA VAL A 217 -6.66 -11.64 6.08
C VAL A 217 -6.05 -12.87 6.76
N ALA A 218 -6.40 -14.08 6.30
CA ALA A 218 -5.84 -15.31 6.83
C ALA A 218 -4.33 -15.45 6.61
N LEU A 219 -3.78 -14.93 5.50
CA LEU A 219 -2.33 -14.87 5.29
C LEU A 219 -1.68 -13.86 6.25
N GLN A 220 -2.31 -12.71 6.43
CA GLN A 220 -1.77 -11.65 7.28
C GLN A 220 -1.72 -12.07 8.75
N GLU A 221 -2.75 -12.77 9.24
CA GLU A 221 -2.84 -13.30 10.61
C GLU A 221 -1.76 -14.33 10.96
N LYS A 222 -1.10 -14.95 9.96
CA LYS A 222 0.03 -15.86 10.19
C LYS A 222 1.29 -15.15 10.66
N ILE A 223 1.40 -13.84 10.41
CA ILE A 223 2.61 -13.05 10.62
C ILE A 223 2.35 -11.88 11.57
N ILE A 224 1.14 -11.31 11.52
CA ILE A 224 0.72 -10.18 12.35
C ILE A 224 -0.34 -10.64 13.34
N HIS A 225 -0.04 -10.47 14.63
CA HIS A 225 -0.93 -10.83 15.74
C HIS A 225 -1.40 -9.62 16.55
N ASP A 226 -0.86 -8.45 16.25
CA ASP A 226 -1.16 -7.20 16.94
C ASP A 226 -1.33 -6.08 15.91
N ILE A 227 -2.36 -5.26 16.10
CA ILE A 227 -2.67 -4.10 15.27
C ILE A 227 -1.49 -3.12 15.16
N THR A 228 -0.69 -3.02 16.21
CA THR A 228 0.49 -2.14 16.25
C THR A 228 1.57 -2.56 15.24
N GLN A 229 1.59 -3.85 14.85
CA GLN A 229 2.54 -4.39 13.89
C GLN A 229 2.21 -3.99 12.46
N TYR A 230 1.02 -3.47 12.16
CA TYR A 230 0.65 -3.10 10.78
C TYR A 230 1.48 -1.95 10.19
N ILE A 231 2.12 -1.12 11.02
CA ILE A 231 3.03 -0.07 10.54
C ILE A 231 4.39 -0.64 10.11
N TYR A 232 4.87 -1.71 10.75
CA TYR A 232 6.25 -2.20 10.59
C TYR A 232 6.37 -3.67 10.18
N GLY A 233 5.25 -4.37 10.02
CA GLY A 233 5.18 -5.74 9.59
C GLY A 233 5.21 -5.87 8.08
N PHE A 234 5.46 -7.09 7.60
CA PHE A 234 5.42 -7.39 6.18
C PHE A 234 3.97 -7.24 5.66
N LYS A 235 3.80 -6.41 4.64
CA LYS A 235 2.48 -6.14 4.03
C LYS A 235 2.45 -6.82 2.66
N TYR A 236 1.63 -7.85 2.52
CA TYR A 236 1.28 -8.33 1.19
C TYR A 236 0.38 -7.24 0.58
N PHE A 237 0.56 -6.70 -0.61
CA PHE A 237 -0.49 -5.86 -1.23
C PHE A 237 -0.82 -6.43 -2.57
N VAL A 238 -1.97 -7.07 -2.63
CA VAL A 238 -2.67 -7.49 -3.85
C VAL A 238 -4.14 -7.42 -3.47
N THR A 239 -4.96 -6.60 -4.13
CA THR A 239 -6.39 -6.46 -3.79
C THR A 239 -7.28 -6.54 -5.05
N THR A 240 -8.39 -7.26 -4.93
CA THR A 240 -9.44 -7.42 -5.95
C THR A 240 -10.53 -6.34 -5.83
N GLN A 241 -11.11 -5.98 -6.98
CA GLN A 241 -12.56 -5.98 -7.18
C GLN A 241 -12.87 -6.43 -8.62
N PRO A 242 -13.65 -7.49 -8.84
CA PRO A 242 -14.38 -7.67 -10.10
C PRO A 242 -15.64 -6.77 -10.13
N PRO A 243 -16.25 -6.55 -11.31
CA PRO A 243 -17.37 -5.60 -11.53
C PRO A 243 -18.62 -5.88 -10.68
#